data_AF-I0QLD7-F1
#
_entry.id   AF-I0QLD7-F1
#
_cell.length_a   1.000
_cell.length_b   1.000
_cell.length_c   1.000
_cell.angle_alpha   90.00
_cell.angle_beta   90.00
_cell.angle_gamma   90.00
#
_symmetry.space_group_name_H-M   'P 1'
#
loop_
_entity.id
_entity.type
_entity.pdbx_description
1 polymer ?
#
loop_
_entity_poly.entity_id
_entity_poly.type
_entity_poly.pdbx_seq_one_letter_code
_entity_poly.pdbx_strand_id
1 'polypeptide(L)'
;MSPQIGIGVLIFREGKILLGRRKGSHGAGDWSAPGGHLEFGETPEICGIREAWEETGISRTLRQQCISRNRQALRHTVYAESLL
;
A
#
# COMPACT_ATOMS: atom_id res chain seq x y z
N MET A 1 -5.13 12.58 -18.65
CA MET A 1 -4.32 12.10 -17.51
C MET A 1 -3.47 10.94 -17.99
N SER A 2 -2.16 10.97 -17.74
CA SER A 2 -1.28 9.84 -18.03
C SER A 2 -1.43 8.77 -16.94
N PRO A 3 -1.30 7.47 -17.27
CA PRO A 3 -1.36 6.41 -16.27
C PRO A 3 -0.20 6.54 -15.27
N GLN A 4 -0.49 6.26 -14.00
CA GLN A 4 0.48 6.25 -12.90
C GLN A 4 0.58 4.84 -12.30
N ILE A 5 1.74 4.52 -11.72
CA ILE A 5 1.97 3.27 -10.99
C ILE A 5 1.79 3.57 -9.50
N GLY A 6 0.83 2.89 -8.86
CA GLY A 6 0.61 2.97 -7.42
C GLY A 6 1.25 1.78 -6.70
N ILE A 7 1.91 2.05 -5.58
CA ILE A 7 2.52 1.06 -4.70
C ILE A 7 1.77 1.09 -3.37
N GLY A 8 1.41 -0.08 -2.84
CA GLY A 8 0.79 -0.24 -1.52
C GLY A 8 1.56 -1.24 -0.67
N VAL A 9 1.64 -1.00 0.63
CA VAL A 9 2.51 -1.75 1.55
C VAL A 9 1.69 -2.40 2.66
N LEU A 10 1.72 -3.73 2.73
CA LEU A 10 1.10 -4.49 3.83
C LEU A 10 2.13 -4.73 4.93
N ILE A 11 1.88 -4.17 6.11
CA ILE A 11 2.78 -4.30 7.28
C ILE A 11 2.10 -5.22 8.30
N PHE A 12 2.75 -6.33 8.61
CA PHE A 12 2.24 -7.35 9.54
C PHE A 12 2.97 -7.31 10.89
N ARG A 13 2.23 -7.46 11.99
CA ARG A 13 2.77 -7.66 13.33
C ARG A 13 1.78 -8.43 14.19
N GLU A 14 2.25 -9.51 14.83
CA GLU A 14 1.45 -10.28 15.80
C GLU A 14 0.06 -10.69 15.25
N GLY A 15 0.04 -11.22 14.01
CA GLY A 15 -1.20 -11.63 13.33
C GLY A 15 -2.10 -10.49 12.86
N LYS A 16 -1.67 -9.23 13.01
CA LYS A 16 -2.42 -8.03 12.58
C LYS A 16 -1.76 -7.37 11.39
N ILE A 17 -2.55 -6.60 10.64
CA ILE A 17 -2.09 -5.75 9.53
C ILE A 17 -2.33 -4.28 9.84
N LEU A 18 -1.39 -3.41 9.44
CA LEU A 18 -1.56 -1.95 9.52
C LEU A 18 -2.38 -1.44 8.33
N LEU A 19 -3.47 -0.72 8.64
CA LEU A 19 -4.26 0.03 7.67
C LEU A 19 -4.45 1.46 8.19
N GLY A 20 -4.46 2.42 7.27
CA GLY A 20 -4.81 3.81 7.53
C GLY A 20 -6.23 4.11 7.07
N ARG A 21 -6.98 4.90 7.85
CA ARG A 21 -8.28 5.43 7.43
C ARG A 21 -8.07 6.71 6.64
N ARG A 22 -8.50 6.72 5.38
CA ARG A 22 -8.26 7.82 4.45
C ARG A 22 -9.04 9.08 4.87
N LYS A 23 -8.38 10.24 4.84
CA LYS A 23 -8.97 11.55 5.20
C LYS A 23 -9.39 12.41 3.99
N GLY A 24 -9.05 12.03 2.76
CA GLY A 24 -9.28 12.84 1.53
C GLY A 24 -10.48 12.40 0.67
N SER A 25 -10.93 13.27 -0.25
CA SER A 25 -12.19 13.15 -1.03
C SER A 25 -12.35 11.87 -1.86
N HIS A 26 -11.26 11.23 -2.29
CA HIS A 26 -11.30 9.94 -2.99
C HIS A 26 -11.18 8.80 -1.96
N GLY A 27 -12.31 8.18 -1.62
CA GLY A 27 -12.38 7.07 -0.65
C GLY A 27 -12.29 7.53 0.81
N ALA A 28 -12.79 8.72 1.14
CA ALA A 28 -12.81 9.23 2.51
C ALA A 28 -13.52 8.23 3.44
N GLY A 29 -12.84 7.82 4.51
CA GLY A 29 -13.38 6.88 5.48
C GLY A 29 -13.10 5.40 5.20
N ASP A 30 -12.62 5.05 4.00
CA ASP A 30 -12.18 3.70 3.70
C ASP A 30 -10.81 3.40 4.34
N TRP A 31 -10.58 2.11 4.59
CA TRP A 31 -9.28 1.61 5.04
C TRP A 31 -8.41 1.23 3.85
N SER A 32 -7.18 1.73 3.83
CA SER A 32 -6.17 1.35 2.84
C SER A 32 -4.84 1.02 3.49
N ALA A 33 -4.06 0.19 2.83
CA ALA A 33 -2.65 0.05 3.12
C ALA A 33 -1.95 1.42 2.90
N PRO A 34 -0.87 1.71 3.65
CA PRO A 34 0.01 2.83 3.32
C PRO A 34 0.56 2.71 1.90
N GLY A 35 0.76 3.82 1.21
CA GLY A 35 1.28 3.79 -0.14
C GLY A 35 0.96 5.01 -0.99
N GLY A 36 1.65 5.11 -2.13
CA GLY A 36 1.55 6.24 -3.04
C GLY A 36 2.08 5.93 -4.42
N HIS A 37 2.53 6.96 -5.14
CA HIS A 37 2.94 6.83 -6.53
C HIS A 37 4.44 6.57 -6.65
N LEU A 38 4.79 5.70 -7.60
CA LEU A 38 6.19 5.45 -7.96
C LEU A 38 6.80 6.71 -8.60
N GLU A 39 7.94 7.15 -8.07
CA GLU A 39 8.69 8.27 -8.63
C GLU A 39 9.64 7.83 -9.76
N PHE A 40 10.05 8.78 -10.61
CA PHE A 40 10.94 8.47 -11.73
C PHE A 40 12.32 7.98 -11.22
N GLY A 41 12.72 6.80 -11.68
CA GLY A 41 13.98 6.17 -11.26
C GLY A 41 13.91 5.42 -9.93
N GLU A 42 12.75 5.42 -9.26
CA GLU A 42 12.52 4.68 -8.03
C GLU A 42 12.18 3.21 -8.32
N THR A 43 12.67 2.28 -7.50
CA THR A 43 12.19 0.89 -7.55
C THR A 43 10.93 0.74 -6.69
N PRO A 44 10.04 -0.21 -6.95
CA PRO A 44 8.85 -0.44 -6.12
C PRO A 44 9.15 -0.63 -4.63
N GLU A 45 10.30 -1.23 -4.29
CA GLU A 45 10.75 -1.44 -2.91
C GLU A 45 11.11 -0.12 -2.23
N ILE A 46 11.85 0.75 -2.93
CA ILE A 46 12.24 2.07 -2.41
C ILE A 46 10.98 2.92 -2.19
N CYS A 47 10.07 2.93 -3.18
CA CYS A 47 8.78 3.62 -3.07
C CYS A 47 7.98 3.14 -1.86
N GLY A 48 7.85 1.82 -1.69
CA GLY A 48 7.15 1.27 -0.54
C GLY A 48 7.76 1.69 0.79
N ILE A 49 9.10 1.68 0.92
CA ILE A 49 9.77 2.09 2.17
C ILE A 49 9.53 3.57 2.46
N ARG A 50 9.66 4.43 1.43
CA ARG A 50 9.43 5.87 1.54
C ARG A 50 8.00 6.16 1.99
N GLU A 51 7.00 5.66 1.27
CA GLU A 51 5.58 5.89 1.57
C GLU A 51 5.19 5.34 2.95
N ALA A 52 5.68 4.15 3.32
CA ALA A 52 5.44 3.60 4.65
C ALA A 52 6.02 4.48 5.76
N TRP A 53 7.21 5.05 5.56
CA TRP A 53 7.83 5.95 6.52
C TRP A 53 7.09 7.30 6.59
N GLU A 54 6.74 7.90 5.45
CA GLU A 54 6.03 9.19 5.40
C GLU A 54 4.65 9.13 6.06
N GLU A 55 3.88 8.07 5.80
CA GLU A 55 2.51 7.97 6.33
C GLU A 55 2.42 7.40 7.74
N THR A 56 3.40 6.59 8.17
CA THR A 56 3.29 5.82 9.44
C THR A 56 4.50 5.96 10.38
N GLY A 57 5.61 6.52 9.91
CA GLY A 57 6.88 6.61 10.64
C GLY A 57 7.66 5.29 10.74
N ILE A 58 7.20 4.21 10.08
CA ILE A 58 7.84 2.88 10.17
C ILE A 58 8.91 2.73 9.08
N SER A 59 10.17 2.63 9.50
CA SER A 59 11.31 2.33 8.62
C SER A 59 11.80 0.88 8.85
N ARG A 60 11.24 -0.10 8.14
CA ARG A 60 11.71 -1.50 8.23
C ARG A 60 11.75 -2.18 6.87
N THR A 61 12.52 -3.27 6.80
CA THR A 61 12.68 -4.12 5.61
C THR A 61 11.34 -4.63 5.13
N LEU A 62 10.96 -4.25 3.90
CA LEU A 62 9.79 -4.79 3.23
C LEU A 62 10.13 -6.15 2.64
N ARG A 63 9.32 -7.18 2.94
CA ARG A 63 9.28 -8.40 2.12
C ARG A 63 8.14 -8.26 1.14
N GLN A 64 8.48 -8.22 -0.15
CA GLN A 64 7.54 -7.92 -1.22
C GLN A 64 6.57 -9.10 -1.46
N GLN A 65 5.27 -8.81 -1.47
CA GLN A 65 4.25 -9.74 -1.99
C GLN A 65 3.16 -8.98 -2.75
N CYS A 66 2.86 -9.50 -3.95
CA CYS A 66 1.79 -9.15 -4.90
C CYS A 66 1.94 -7.88 -5.77
N ILE A 67 2.00 -8.12 -7.09
CA ILE A 67 1.75 -7.12 -8.15
C ILE A 67 0.30 -7.31 -8.61
N SER A 68 -0.56 -6.30 -8.42
CA SER A 68 -1.92 -6.30 -8.97
C SER A 68 -1.95 -5.50 -10.28
N ARG A 69 -2.31 -6.14 -11.40
CA ARG A 69 -2.65 -5.44 -12.65
C ARG A 69 -4.11 -5.03 -12.60
N ASN A 70 -4.38 -3.76 -12.35
CA ASN A 70 -5.74 -3.25 -12.24
C ASN A 70 -6.19 -2.57 -13.56
N ARG A 71 -7.04 -3.23 -14.36
CA ARG A 71 -7.63 -2.64 -15.59
C ARG A 71 -9.01 -2.01 -15.36
N GLN A 72 -9.58 -2.17 -14.17
CA GLN A 72 -10.86 -1.60 -13.76
C GLN A 72 -10.90 -1.65 -12.23
N ALA A 73 -10.92 -0.48 -11.59
CA ALA A 73 -11.01 -0.32 -10.14
C ALA A 73 -12.16 -1.16 -9.56
N LEU A 74 -11.87 -2.37 -9.11
CA LEU A 74 -12.80 -3.25 -8.44
C LEU A 74 -12.43 -3.30 -6.97
N ARG A 75 -13.31 -2.67 -6.18
CA ARG A 75 -13.67 -2.96 -4.79
C ARG A 75 -12.65 -3.82 -4.02
N HIS A 76 -11.96 -3.16 -3.09
CA HIS A 76 -11.25 -3.72 -1.95
C HIS A 76 -11.56 -5.20 -1.68
N THR A 77 -10.65 -6.09 -2.07
CA THR A 77 -10.50 -7.38 -1.39
C THR A 77 -9.03 -7.78 -1.46
N VAL A 78 -8.28 -7.41 -0.42
CA VAL A 78 -7.03 -8.08 -0.10
C VAL A 78 -7.42 -9.25 0.79
N TYR A 79 -7.42 -10.47 0.23
CA TYR A 79 -7.43 -11.69 1.04
C TYR A 79 -6.06 -11.79 1.71
N ALA A 80 -5.97 -11.33 2.96
CA ALA A 80 -4.95 -11.83 3.86
C ALA A 80 -5.58 -13.00 4.61
N GLU A 81 -5.49 -14.20 4.04
CA GLU A 81 -5.71 -15.40 4.83
C GLU A 81 -4.67 -15.36 5.95
N SER A 82 -5.14 -15.25 7.20
CA SER A 82 -4.30 -15.52 8.35
C SER A 82 -3.88 -16.98 8.25
N LEU A 83 -2.69 -17.25 7.70
CA LEU A 83 -2.01 -18.49 8.02
C LEU A 83 -1.51 -18.34 9.45
N LEU A 84 -2.36 -18.83 10.35
CA LEU A 84 -2.16 -19.20 11.76
C LEU A 84 -0.88 -18.67 12.44
#